data_AF-A0A0T9QZR7-F1
#
_entry.id   AF-A0A0T9QZR7-F1
#
_cell.length_a   1.000
_cell.length_b   1.000
_cell.length_c   1.000
_cell.angle_alpha   90.00
_cell.angle_beta   90.00
_cell.angle_gamma   90.00
#
_symmetry.space_group_name_H-M   'P 1'
#
loop_
_entity.id
_entity.type
_entity.pdbx_description
1 polymer ?
#
loop_
_entity_poly.entity_id
_entity_poly.type
_entity_poly.pdbx_seq_one_letter_code
_entity_poly.pdbx_strand_id
1 'polypeptide(L)' 'MFELVLVLILIAFFFLALAICTLMTCRNDWVFKVRTEVLNKRGYEVYSTLPSYETMFRTFWVWDVNKFLPKSDRKGATNG' A
#
# COMPACT_ATOMS: atom_id res chain seq x y z
N MET A 1 14.27 -22.67 32.79
CA MET A 1 13.91 -21.24 32.72
C MET A 1 14.42 -20.60 31.44
N PHE A 2 15.71 -20.72 31.11
CA PHE A 2 16.31 -20.22 29.86
C PHE A 2 15.61 -20.72 28.58
N GLU A 3 15.41 -22.04 28.46
CA GLU A 3 14.70 -22.65 27.31
C GLU A 3 13.30 -22.06 27.07
N LEU A 4 12.52 -21.88 28.14
CA LEU A 4 11.18 -21.30 28.06
C LEU A 4 11.22 -19.85 27.53
N VAL A 5 12.18 -19.05 28.00
CA VAL A 5 12.37 -17.67 27.55
C VAL A 5 12.74 -17.63 26.07
N LEU A 6 13.62 -18.53 25.62
CA LEU A 6 14.02 -18.62 24.21
C LEU A 6 12.83 -18.98 23.31
N VAL A 7 12.01 -19.94 23.71
CA VAL A 7 10.79 -20.31 22.96
C VAL A 7 9.82 -19.13 22.87
N LEU A 8 9.60 -18.38 23.96
CA LEU A 8 8.73 -17.20 23.93
C LEU A 8 9.24 -16.10 22.99
N ILE A 9 10.55 -15.88 22.94
CA ILE A 9 11.17 -14.91 22.02
C ILE A 9 10.95 -15.34 20.56
N LEU A 10 11.14 -16.62 20.24
CA LEU A 10 10.93 -17.14 18.89
C LEU A 10 9.46 -17.03 18.46
N ILE A 11 8.52 -17.31 19.36
CA ILE A 11 7.08 -17.15 19.09
C ILE A 11 6.74 -15.68 18.84
N ALA A 12 7.24 -14.77 19.66
CA ALA A 12 7.02 -13.33 19.48
C ALA A 12 7.59 -12.83 18.14
N PHE A 13 8.78 -13.29 17.77
CA PHE A 13 9.40 -12.98 16.48
C PHE A 13 8.58 -13.53 15.30
N PHE A 14 8.05 -14.75 15.42
CA PHE A 14 7.19 -15.35 14.40
C PHE A 14 5.91 -14.53 14.17
N PHE A 15 5.23 -14.12 15.23
CA PHE A 15 4.04 -13.26 15.11
C PHE A 15 4.37 -11.89 14.54
N LEU A 16 5.50 -11.29 14.92
CA LEU A 16 5.98 -10.04 14.35
C LEU A 16 6.23 -10.16 12.84
N ALA A 17 6.90 -11.24 12.41
CA ALA A 17 7.15 -11.51 11.00
C ALA A 17 5.85 -11.69 10.21
N LEU A 18 4.88 -12.44 10.76
CA LEU A 18 3.55 -12.60 10.16
C LEU A 18 2.80 -11.28 10.02
N ALA A 19 2.87 -10.42 11.04
CA ALA A 19 2.25 -9.09 11.00
C ALA A 19 2.87 -8.22 9.89
N ILE A 20 4.20 -8.23 9.76
CA ILE A 20 4.92 -7.52 8.70
C ILE A 20 4.52 -8.04 7.32
N CYS A 21 4.50 -9.37 7.11
CA CYS A 21 4.06 -9.97 5.86
C CYS A 21 2.63 -9.57 5.51
N THR A 22 1.72 -9.58 6.48
CA THR A 22 0.32 -9.19 6.29
C THR A 22 0.22 -7.72 5.86
N LEU A 23 0.96 -6.82 6.52
CA LEU A 23 1.01 -5.41 6.16
C LEU A 23 1.57 -5.21 4.74
N MET A 24 2.62 -5.93 4.36
CA MET A 24 3.18 -5.89 3.01
C MET A 24 2.17 -6.37 1.95
N THR A 25 1.46 -7.46 2.22
CA THR A 25 0.41 -7.97 1.32
C THR A 25 -0.74 -6.96 1.17
N CYS A 26 -1.25 -6.42 2.28
CA CYS A 26 -2.28 -5.38 2.23
C CYS A 26 -1.81 -4.14 1.45
N ARG A 27 -0.54 -3.76 1.59
CA ARG A 27 0.05 -2.64 0.86
C ARG A 27 0.14 -2.94 -0.64
N ASN A 28 0.60 -4.13 -1.00
CA ASN A 28 0.67 -4.59 -2.39
C ASN A 28 -0.70 -4.55 -3.08
N ASP A 29 -1.72 -5.12 -2.41
CA ASP A 29 -3.09 -5.12 -2.91
C ASP A 29 -3.64 -3.70 -3.07
N TRP A 30 -3.36 -2.81 -2.12
CA TRP A 30 -3.76 -1.42 -2.24
C TRP A 30 -3.12 -0.73 -3.45
N VAL A 31 -1.79 -0.82 -3.63
CA VAL A 31 -1.09 -0.21 -4.77
C VAL A 31 -1.63 -0.76 -6.09
N PHE A 32 -1.85 -2.08 -6.16
CA PHE A 32 -2.40 -2.73 -7.34
C PHE A 32 -3.82 -2.23 -7.67
N LYS A 33 -4.72 -2.19 -6.68
CA LYS A 33 -6.10 -1.68 -6.84
C LYS A 33 -6.11 -0.24 -7.33
N VAL A 34 -5.31 0.63 -6.70
CA VAL A 34 -5.21 2.04 -7.06
C VAL A 34 -4.75 2.24 -8.50
N ARG A 35 -3.67 1.59 -8.88
CA ARG A 35 -3.12 1.68 -10.24
C ARG A 35 -4.10 1.19 -11.29
N THR A 36 -4.79 0.09 -10.99
CA THR A 36 -5.82 -0.49 -11.85
C THR A 36 -7.03 0.44 -11.96
N GLU A 37 -7.46 1.05 -10.86
CA GLU A 37 -8.57 2.00 -10.84
C GLU A 37 -8.25 3.27 -11.64
N VAL A 38 -7.03 3.82 -11.51
CA VAL A 38 -6.60 4.97 -12.30
C VAL A 38 -6.56 4.62 -13.79
N LEU A 39 -5.99 3.47 -14.14
CA LEU A 39 -5.95 3.03 -15.54
C LEU A 39 -7.35 2.88 -16.13
N ASN A 40 -8.26 2.23 -15.41
CA ASN A 40 -9.62 1.96 -15.87
C ASN A 40 -10.52 3.21 -15.90
N LYS A 41 -10.42 4.09 -14.90
CA LYS A 41 -11.34 5.25 -14.79
C LYS A 41 -10.81 6.51 -15.48
N ARG A 42 -9.49 6.69 -15.55
CA ARG A 42 -8.84 7.95 -15.97
C ARG A 42 -7.97 7.80 -17.21
N GLY A 43 -7.79 6.57 -17.68
CA GLY A 43 -7.03 6.28 -18.90
C GLY A 43 -5.52 6.25 -18.70
N TYR A 44 -4.82 5.94 -19.78
CA TYR A 44 -3.39 5.68 -19.78
C TYR A 44 -2.54 6.93 -19.49
N GLU A 45 -2.98 8.11 -19.93
CA GLU A 45 -2.22 9.35 -19.73
C GLU A 45 -2.11 9.73 -18.25
N VAL A 46 -3.20 9.61 -17.48
CA VAL A 46 -3.15 9.85 -16.03
C VAL A 46 -2.37 8.74 -15.34
N TYR A 47 -2.52 7.49 -15.79
CA TYR A 47 -1.77 6.36 -15.26
C TYR A 47 -0.25 6.51 -15.41
N SER A 48 0.23 7.05 -16.54
CA SER A 48 1.66 7.22 -16.80
C SER A 48 2.31 8.30 -15.92
N THR A 49 1.52 9.23 -15.38
CA THR A 49 1.98 10.24 -14.41
C THR A 49 2.13 9.72 -12.99
N LEU A 50 1.57 8.54 -12.69
CA LEU A 50 1.72 7.94 -11.36
C LEU A 50 3.18 7.56 -11.09
N PRO A 51 3.66 7.72 -9.84
CA PRO A 51 4.95 7.18 -9.42
C PRO A 51 5.08 5.68 -9.75
N SER A 52 6.31 5.19 -9.82
CA SER A 52 6.56 3.76 -10.01
C SER A 52 5.88 2.91 -8.92
N TYR A 53 5.58 1.65 -9.26
CA TYR A 53 4.93 0.72 -8.33
C TYR A 53 5.72 0.59 -7.03
N GLU A 54 7.04 0.45 -7.14
CA GLU A 54 7.96 0.33 -6.00
C GLU A 54 7.94 1.58 -5.11
N THR A 55 7.94 2.78 -5.70
CA THR A 55 7.85 4.03 -4.94
C THR A 55 6.53 4.12 -4.18
N MET A 56 5.41 3.75 -4.81
CA MET A 56 4.12 3.67 -4.11
C MET A 56 4.13 2.60 -3.01
N PHE A 57 4.70 1.43 -3.25
CA PHE A 57 4.77 0.34 -2.29
C PHE A 57 5.60 0.72 -1.05
N ARG A 58 6.80 1.30 -1.25
CA ARG A 58 7.74 1.67 -0.17
C ARG A 58 7.31 2.88 0.64
N THR A 59 6.49 3.76 0.09
CA THR A 59 6.02 4.95 0.82
C THR A 59 4.97 4.55 1.85
N PHE A 60 5.42 4.16 3.04
CA PHE A 60 4.60 3.57 4.12
C PHE A 60 3.44 4.47 4.60
N TRP A 61 3.53 5.78 4.37
CA TRP A 61 2.63 6.79 4.94
C TRP A 61 1.67 7.46 3.94
N VAL A 62 1.60 6.98 2.69
CA VAL A 62 0.68 7.56 1.69
C VAL A 62 -0.37 6.55 1.27
N TRP A 63 -1.56 6.69 1.83
CA TRP A 63 -2.77 5.90 1.52
C TRP A 63 -3.79 6.69 0.69
N ASP A 64 -3.43 7.88 0.23
CA ASP A 64 -4.31 8.74 -0.57
C ASP A 64 -3.72 8.94 -1.97
N VAL A 65 -4.38 8.32 -2.95
CA VAL A 65 -4.06 8.42 -4.38
C VAL A 65 -4.18 9.84 -4.89
N ASN A 66 -5.09 10.64 -4.31
CA ASN A 66 -5.35 12.01 -4.73
C ASN A 66 -4.14 12.93 -4.52
N LYS A 67 -3.20 12.55 -3.64
CA LYS A 67 -1.93 13.26 -3.49
C LYS A 67 -1.05 13.18 -4.74
N PHE A 68 -1.13 12.08 -5.49
CA PHE A 68 -0.33 11.86 -6.69
C PHE A 68 -1.01 12.35 -7.97
N LEU A 69 -2.31 12.63 -7.91
CA LEU A 69 -3.07 13.09 -9.06
C LEU A 69 -2.91 14.61 -9.27
N PRO A 70 -2.84 15.10 -10.52
CA PRO A 70 -2.88 16.53 -10.81
C PRO A 70 -4.19 17.17 -10.33
N LYS A 71 -4.18 18.46 -9.96
CA LYS A 71 -5.34 19.17 -9.39
C LYS A 71 -6.60 19.09 -10.26
N SER A 72 -6.46 19.00 -11.59
CA SER A 72 -7.56 18.84 -12.54
C SER A 72 -8.37 17.57 -12.29
N ASP A 73 -7.71 16.48 -11.90
CA ASP A 73 -8.34 15.18 -11.75
C ASP A 73 -8.66 14.85 -10.28
N ARG A 74 -8.32 15.72 -9.33
CA ARG A 74 -8.63 15.51 -7.89
C ARG A 74 -10.13 15.59 -7.57
N LYS A 75 -10.99 16.01 -8.52
CA LYS A 75 -12.44 16.13 -8.32
C LYS A 75 -13.20 15.03 -9.06
N GLY A 76 -13.50 13.95 -8.33
CA GLY A 76 -14.49 12.93 -8.71
C GLY A 76 -15.13 12.21 -7.51
N ALA A 77 -14.98 12.72 -6.29
CA ALA A 77 -15.47 12.09 -5.05
C ALA A 77 -16.22 13.07 -4.13
N THR A 78 -16.82 14.13 -4.69
CA THR A 78 -17.81 14.97 -4.00
C THR A 78 -18.92 15.27 -5.00
N ASN A 79 -19.85 14.33 -5.13
CA ASN A 79 -21.28 14.51 -5.45
C ASN A 79 -21.85 13.11 -5.75
N GLY A 80 -22.52 12.54 -4.75
CA GLY A 80 -23.13 11.22 -4.74
C GLY A 80 -23.39 10.80 -3.31
#